data_AF-R7SEX4-F1
#
_entry.id   AF-R7SEX4-F1
#
_cell.length_a   1.000
_cell.length_b   1.000
_cell.length_c   1.000
_cell.angle_alpha   90.00
_cell.angle_beta   90.00
_cell.angle_gamma   90.00
#
_symmetry.space_group_name_H-M   'P 1'
#
loop_
_entity.id
_entity.type
_entity.pdbx_description
1 polymer ?
#
loop_
_entity_poly.entity_id
_entity_poly.type
_entity_poly.pdbx_seq_one_letter_code
_entity_poly.pdbx_strand_id
1 'polypeptide(L)'
;MTQTLPLTQPANAPSKQRSAALDEPEVPGPPTLEELMADYQAKFTWEQLKRIISYGDLGLLKRDNKLQERYMIWSDVVRRQHDGDMKKYLTDVRLNWGHPDTICKLPSSLPREWPASHPNGSVNGTTSSPNAFTRDLPFDSPYLSIIINDWPYSVPPEVEHALIWTRLPFLEQRIEDDDGLWGLTGTDAPRAADGGRLQLSDLDDCLEILKEWGVKREAVKDWSRPSSRTPEEQEMLDQAAEEVGGFVKRLWPADGWETAWFVNPPRLQSVPGLAHAHVFARRK
;
A
#
# COMPACT_ATOMS: atom_id res chain seq x y z
N MET A 1 -70.37 29.93 -48.74
CA MET A 1 -69.88 30.58 -47.51
C MET A 1 -69.70 29.46 -46.50
N THR A 2 -68.47 28.93 -46.39
CA THR A 2 -67.54 29.14 -45.25
C THR A 2 -68.13 28.57 -43.94
N GLN A 3 -67.46 27.71 -43.18
CA GLN A 3 -66.02 27.62 -42.94
C GLN A 3 -65.64 26.24 -42.39
N THR A 4 -64.58 25.68 -42.96
CA THR A 4 -63.88 24.47 -42.56
C THR A 4 -63.02 24.74 -41.33
N LEU A 5 -63.08 23.88 -40.33
CA LEU A 5 -62.20 23.90 -39.15
C LEU A 5 -60.73 23.65 -39.56
N PRO A 6 -59.75 24.43 -39.08
CA PRO A 6 -58.35 24.14 -39.34
C PRO A 6 -57.81 23.12 -38.33
N LEU A 7 -57.26 22.01 -38.85
CA LEU A 7 -56.31 21.18 -38.11
C LEU A 7 -55.01 21.98 -37.93
N THR A 8 -54.71 22.39 -36.71
CA THR A 8 -53.41 22.94 -36.33
C THR A 8 -52.39 21.81 -36.24
N GLN A 9 -51.42 21.81 -37.16
CA GLN A 9 -50.19 21.03 -37.04
C GLN A 9 -49.40 21.49 -35.80
N PRO A 10 -48.78 20.59 -35.02
CA PRO A 10 -47.83 21.01 -34.01
C PRO A 10 -46.59 21.58 -34.69
N ALA A 11 -46.21 22.78 -34.25
CA ALA A 11 -45.03 23.50 -34.70
C ALA A 11 -43.76 22.67 -34.48
N ASN A 12 -42.88 22.71 -35.49
CA ASN A 12 -41.51 22.20 -35.45
C ASN A 12 -40.81 22.63 -34.16
N ALA A 13 -40.44 21.64 -33.35
CA ALA A 13 -39.50 21.83 -32.25
C ALA A 13 -38.13 22.25 -32.83
N PRO A 14 -37.43 23.22 -32.22
CA PRO A 14 -36.08 23.53 -32.64
C PRO A 14 -35.18 22.32 -32.34
N SER A 15 -34.48 21.88 -33.38
CA SER A 15 -33.36 20.94 -33.35
C SER A 15 -32.52 21.14 -32.09
N LYS A 16 -32.61 20.20 -31.14
CA LYS A 16 -31.57 20.01 -30.13
C LYS A 16 -30.29 19.68 -30.90
N GLN A 17 -29.42 20.68 -31.05
CA GLN A 17 -28.01 20.42 -31.28
C GLN A 17 -27.59 19.40 -30.21
N ARG A 18 -27.35 18.16 -30.63
CA ARG A 18 -26.52 17.24 -29.87
C ARG A 18 -25.18 17.94 -29.79
N SER A 19 -24.90 18.61 -28.68
CA SER A 19 -23.52 18.88 -28.31
C SER A 19 -22.83 17.53 -28.34
N ALA A 20 -21.86 17.36 -29.21
CA ALA A 20 -20.88 16.30 -29.07
C ALA A 20 -20.27 16.49 -27.69
N ALA A 21 -20.77 15.76 -26.69
CA ALA A 21 -19.94 15.45 -25.54
C ALA A 21 -18.76 14.72 -26.16
N LEU A 22 -17.63 15.40 -26.26
CA LEU A 22 -16.35 14.73 -26.45
C LEU A 22 -16.32 13.69 -25.33
N ASP A 23 -16.38 12.40 -25.70
CA ASP A 23 -16.22 11.32 -24.74
C ASP A 23 -14.96 11.63 -23.95
N GLU A 24 -15.11 12.00 -22.66
CA GLU A 24 -13.93 12.18 -21.83
C GLU A 24 -13.18 10.85 -21.83
N PRO A 25 -11.86 10.86 -22.09
CA PRO A 25 -11.09 9.63 -22.13
C PRO A 25 -11.33 8.85 -20.84
N GLU A 26 -11.68 7.57 -20.99
CA GLU A 26 -11.95 6.68 -19.86
C GLU A 26 -10.78 6.72 -18.89
N VAL A 27 -11.06 7.09 -17.63
CA VAL A 27 -10.04 7.19 -16.60
C VAL A 27 -9.53 5.79 -16.31
N PRO A 28 -8.23 5.51 -16.46
CA PRO A 28 -7.72 4.15 -16.31
C PRO A 28 -7.91 3.69 -14.86
N GLY A 29 -8.50 2.51 -14.67
CA GLY A 29 -8.62 1.88 -13.35
C GLY A 29 -7.35 1.14 -12.93
N PRO A 30 -7.33 0.57 -11.71
CA PRO A 30 -6.28 -0.36 -11.27
C PRO A 30 -6.08 -1.53 -12.24
N PRO A 31 -4.83 -2.02 -12.39
CA PRO A 31 -4.51 -3.10 -13.30
C PRO A 31 -5.13 -4.44 -12.85
N THR A 32 -5.37 -5.33 -13.80
CA THR A 32 -5.61 -6.76 -13.54
C THR A 32 -4.29 -7.52 -13.44
N LEU A 33 -4.32 -8.77 -12.97
CA LEU A 33 -3.13 -9.64 -12.99
C LEU A 33 -2.59 -9.85 -14.41
N GLU A 34 -3.48 -9.98 -15.39
CA GLU A 34 -3.10 -10.16 -16.80
C GLU A 34 -2.32 -8.93 -17.32
N GLU A 35 -2.82 -7.72 -17.05
CA GLU A 35 -2.14 -6.47 -17.41
C GLU A 35 -0.78 -6.34 -16.70
N LEU A 36 -0.69 -6.73 -15.42
CA LEU A 36 0.59 -6.73 -14.69
C LEU A 36 1.62 -7.66 -15.35
N MET A 37 1.21 -8.87 -15.74
CA MET A 37 2.11 -9.84 -16.35
C MET A 37 2.51 -9.45 -17.79
N ALA A 38 1.61 -8.81 -18.53
CA ALA A 38 1.83 -8.44 -19.93
C ALA A 38 2.61 -7.12 -20.08
N ASP A 39 2.18 -6.07 -19.38
CA ASP A 39 2.59 -4.69 -19.66
C ASP A 39 3.49 -4.06 -18.59
N TYR A 40 3.49 -4.63 -17.38
CA TYR A 40 4.14 -4.05 -16.19
C TYR A 40 5.04 -5.06 -15.48
N GLN A 41 5.88 -5.75 -16.25
CA GLN A 41 6.73 -6.84 -15.77
C GLN A 41 7.49 -6.49 -14.49
N ALA A 42 7.49 -7.43 -13.55
CA ALA A 42 8.24 -7.33 -12.31
C ALA A 42 9.74 -7.15 -12.58
N LYS A 43 10.34 -6.16 -11.91
CA LYS A 43 11.72 -5.75 -12.13
C LYS A 43 12.66 -6.30 -11.07
N PHE A 44 12.13 -6.65 -9.90
CA PHE A 44 12.89 -7.23 -8.80
C PHE A 44 12.46 -8.67 -8.56
N THR A 45 13.41 -9.53 -8.24
CA THR A 45 13.17 -10.86 -7.68
C THR A 45 12.84 -10.78 -6.19
N TRP A 46 12.30 -11.85 -5.61
CA TRP A 46 12.04 -11.92 -4.17
C TRP A 46 13.28 -11.65 -3.31
N GLU A 47 14.44 -12.22 -3.68
CA GLU A 47 15.69 -12.01 -2.96
C GLU A 47 16.22 -10.58 -3.06
N GLN A 48 16.00 -9.91 -4.20
CA GLN A 48 16.32 -8.49 -4.36
C GLN A 48 15.43 -7.61 -3.48
N LEU A 49 14.12 -7.88 -3.41
CA LEU A 49 13.20 -7.16 -2.53
C LEU A 49 13.59 -7.31 -1.05
N LYS A 50 13.92 -8.53 -0.60
CA LYS A 50 14.42 -8.75 0.76
C LYS A 50 15.69 -7.97 1.04
N ARG A 51 16.63 -7.91 0.09
CA ARG A 51 17.87 -7.11 0.23
C ARG A 51 17.59 -5.61 0.30
N ILE A 52 16.75 -5.07 -0.58
CA ILE A 52 16.38 -3.65 -0.56
C ILE A 52 15.74 -3.26 0.79
N ILE A 53 14.77 -4.06 1.25
CA ILE A 53 14.09 -3.81 2.52
C ILE A 53 15.08 -3.94 3.69
N SER A 54 15.93 -4.97 3.70
CA SER A 54 16.89 -5.19 4.79
C SER A 54 18.04 -4.18 4.81
N TYR A 55 18.32 -3.55 3.67
CA TYR A 55 19.23 -2.42 3.62
C TYR A 55 18.62 -1.19 4.31
N GLY A 56 17.30 -1.01 4.18
CA GLY A 56 16.50 -0.01 4.90
C GLY A 56 16.25 1.28 4.11
N ASP A 57 16.67 1.38 2.85
CA ASP A 57 16.31 2.52 1.99
C ASP A 57 15.02 2.21 1.23
N LEU A 58 13.89 2.40 1.92
CA LEU A 58 12.55 2.08 1.41
C LEU A 58 12.17 2.89 0.15
N GLY A 59 12.87 4.01 -0.10
CA GLY A 59 12.70 4.81 -1.30
C GLY A 59 13.16 4.11 -2.58
N LEU A 60 13.88 2.99 -2.48
CA LEU A 60 14.29 2.16 -3.61
C LEU A 60 13.20 1.19 -4.08
N LEU A 61 12.14 0.99 -3.30
CA LEU A 61 11.01 0.19 -3.73
C LEU A 61 10.17 0.98 -4.72
N LYS A 62 10.12 0.51 -5.97
CA LYS A 62 9.47 1.22 -7.07
C LYS A 62 8.35 0.41 -7.72
N ARG A 63 7.37 1.13 -8.24
CA ARG A 63 6.40 0.64 -9.21
C ARG A 63 7.00 0.69 -10.61
N ASP A 64 6.55 -0.18 -11.52
CA ASP A 64 6.88 -0.03 -12.94
C ASP A 64 6.56 1.39 -13.45
N ASN A 65 7.41 1.95 -14.33
CA ASN A 65 7.27 3.33 -14.80
C ASN A 65 5.94 3.58 -15.54
N LYS A 66 5.51 2.65 -16.40
CA LYS A 66 4.23 2.80 -17.13
C LYS A 66 3.05 2.65 -16.18
N LEU A 67 3.15 1.74 -15.21
CA LEU A 67 2.11 1.60 -14.19
C LEU A 67 2.05 2.83 -13.26
N GLN A 68 3.20 3.46 -12.99
CA GLN A 68 3.29 4.72 -12.25
C GLN A 68 2.59 5.86 -13.02
N GLU A 69 2.79 5.97 -14.33
CA GLU A 69 2.08 6.94 -15.18
C GLU A 69 0.56 6.71 -15.13
N ARG A 70 0.11 5.46 -15.28
CA ARG A 70 -1.31 5.09 -15.16
C ARG A 70 -1.89 5.45 -13.80
N TYR A 71 -1.17 5.17 -12.71
CA TYR A 71 -1.54 5.56 -11.35
C TYR A 71 -1.64 7.07 -11.19
N MET A 72 -0.72 7.84 -11.77
CA MET A 72 -0.75 9.30 -11.69
C MET A 72 -1.99 9.88 -12.36
N ILE A 73 -2.36 9.37 -13.56
CA ILE A 73 -3.59 9.79 -14.25
C ILE A 73 -4.82 9.45 -13.40
N TRP A 74 -4.93 8.22 -12.92
CA TRP A 74 -6.04 7.78 -12.09
C TRP A 74 -6.16 8.61 -10.80
N SER A 75 -5.04 8.78 -10.08
CA SER A 75 -5.03 9.43 -8.78
C SER A 75 -5.34 10.92 -8.86
N ASP A 76 -4.99 11.60 -9.97
CA ASP A 76 -5.37 12.99 -10.21
C ASP A 76 -6.90 13.14 -10.34
N VAL A 77 -7.53 12.27 -11.13
CA VAL A 77 -9.00 12.26 -11.27
C VAL A 77 -9.67 11.98 -9.93
N VAL A 78 -9.23 10.93 -9.22
CA VAL A 78 -9.81 10.54 -7.93
C VAL A 78 -9.66 11.67 -6.91
N ARG A 79 -8.49 12.33 -6.84
CA ARG A 79 -8.34 13.51 -5.97
C ARG A 79 -9.33 14.61 -6.35
N ARG A 80 -9.47 14.95 -7.64
CA ARG A 80 -10.43 15.98 -8.09
C ARG A 80 -11.89 15.64 -7.72
N GLN A 81 -12.27 14.37 -7.73
CA GLN A 81 -13.60 13.91 -7.32
C GLN A 81 -13.82 13.93 -5.79
N HIS A 82 -12.74 14.03 -5.01
CA HIS A 82 -12.76 13.97 -3.55
C HIS A 82 -12.07 15.20 -2.92
N ASP A 83 -12.43 16.40 -3.38
CA ASP A 83 -11.98 17.69 -2.82
C ASP A 83 -10.44 17.88 -2.81
N GLY A 84 -9.74 17.22 -3.72
CA GLY A 84 -8.28 17.19 -3.79
C GLY A 84 -7.61 16.19 -2.83
N ASP A 85 -8.38 15.47 -2.00
CA ASP A 85 -7.87 14.62 -0.93
C ASP A 85 -8.06 13.12 -1.20
N MET A 86 -6.94 12.43 -1.43
CA MET A 86 -6.92 10.97 -1.59
C MET A 86 -7.37 10.25 -0.31
N LYS A 87 -7.15 10.81 0.88
CA LYS A 87 -7.62 10.19 2.13
C LYS A 87 -9.14 10.07 2.14
N LYS A 88 -9.84 11.11 1.67
CA LYS A 88 -11.30 11.12 1.60
C LYS A 88 -11.82 9.99 0.70
N TYR A 89 -11.22 9.80 -0.47
CA TYR A 89 -11.52 8.63 -1.31
C TYR A 89 -11.27 7.32 -0.56
N LEU A 90 -10.11 7.18 0.09
CA LEU A 90 -9.77 5.96 0.80
C LEU A 90 -10.76 5.67 1.95
N THR A 91 -11.07 6.65 2.79
CA THR A 91 -11.94 6.45 3.95
C THR A 91 -13.41 6.28 3.58
N ASP A 92 -13.88 6.96 2.54
CA ASP A 92 -15.30 6.98 2.17
C ASP A 92 -15.66 5.83 1.20
N VAL A 93 -14.69 5.35 0.41
CA VAL A 93 -14.95 4.44 -0.72
C VAL A 93 -14.16 3.13 -0.62
N ARG A 94 -12.85 3.19 -0.36
CA ARG A 94 -11.97 2.02 -0.58
C ARG A 94 -11.71 1.17 0.66
N LEU A 95 -11.57 1.80 1.82
CA LEU A 95 -11.19 1.14 3.07
C LEU A 95 -12.44 0.65 3.81
N ASN A 96 -12.57 -0.66 3.89
CA ASN A 96 -13.69 -1.33 4.53
C ASN A 96 -13.30 -1.73 5.96
N TRP A 97 -13.27 -0.74 6.86
CA TRP A 97 -12.75 -0.90 8.22
C TRP A 97 -13.41 -2.06 8.99
N GLY A 98 -12.60 -2.97 9.54
CA GLY A 98 -13.04 -4.17 10.25
C GLY A 98 -13.50 -5.33 9.36
N HIS A 99 -13.45 -5.16 8.04
CA HIS A 99 -13.96 -6.15 7.09
C HIS A 99 -12.87 -6.56 6.07
N PRO A 100 -12.98 -7.77 5.50
CA PRO A 100 -12.09 -8.23 4.44
C PRO A 100 -12.17 -7.37 3.17
N ASP A 101 -11.10 -7.39 2.38
CA ASP A 101 -11.07 -6.72 1.08
C ASP A 101 -11.97 -7.45 0.06
N THR A 102 -12.92 -6.71 -0.50
CA THR A 102 -13.84 -7.21 -1.51
C THR A 102 -13.77 -6.39 -2.81
N ILE A 103 -12.88 -5.40 -2.88
CA ILE A 103 -12.84 -4.42 -3.99
C ILE A 103 -11.66 -4.66 -4.93
N CYS A 104 -10.51 -5.12 -4.41
CA CYS A 104 -9.32 -5.28 -5.25
C CYS A 104 -9.56 -6.26 -6.40
N LYS A 105 -9.01 -5.93 -7.57
CA LYS A 105 -9.05 -6.79 -8.78
C LYS A 105 -7.96 -7.86 -8.79
N LEU A 106 -6.94 -7.72 -7.95
CA LEU A 106 -5.83 -8.66 -7.88
C LEU A 106 -6.20 -9.85 -6.99
N PRO A 107 -5.74 -11.07 -7.34
CA PRO A 107 -5.98 -12.22 -6.49
C PRO A 107 -5.28 -12.05 -5.13
N SER A 108 -5.87 -12.65 -4.10
CA SER A 108 -5.33 -12.62 -2.76
C SER A 108 -5.51 -13.96 -2.06
N SER A 109 -4.53 -14.31 -1.22
CA SER A 109 -4.60 -15.39 -0.26
C SER A 109 -5.14 -14.94 1.11
N LEU A 110 -5.43 -13.65 1.28
CA LEU A 110 -6.13 -13.15 2.47
C LEU A 110 -7.52 -13.78 2.58
N PRO A 111 -7.99 -14.08 3.80
CA PRO A 111 -9.27 -14.74 3.98
C PRO A 111 -10.42 -13.81 3.59
N ARG A 112 -11.48 -14.38 3.00
CA ARG A 112 -12.70 -13.65 2.64
C ARG A 112 -13.61 -13.32 3.83
N GLU A 113 -13.32 -13.93 4.97
CA GLU A 113 -13.97 -13.71 6.26
C GLU A 113 -12.89 -13.81 7.35
N TRP A 114 -12.84 -12.83 8.26
CA TRP A 114 -11.92 -12.92 9.39
C TRP A 114 -12.40 -14.02 10.34
N PRO A 115 -11.51 -14.91 10.80
CA PRO A 115 -11.89 -15.89 11.82
C PRO A 115 -12.41 -15.14 13.04
N ALA A 116 -13.54 -15.59 13.61
CA ALA A 116 -14.17 -14.92 14.73
C ALA A 116 -13.16 -14.74 15.88
N SER A 117 -12.76 -13.50 16.12
CA SER A 117 -11.88 -13.11 17.22
C SER A 117 -12.66 -13.09 18.53
N HIS A 118 -13.22 -14.22 18.95
CA HIS A 118 -13.82 -14.34 20.28
C HIS A 118 -12.96 -15.27 21.13
N PRO A 119 -12.00 -14.74 21.92
CA PRO A 119 -11.68 -15.40 23.17
C PRO A 119 -12.99 -15.44 23.96
N ASN A 120 -13.41 -16.63 24.35
CA ASN A 120 -14.51 -16.85 25.29
C ASN A 120 -14.09 -16.40 26.70
N GLY A 121 -13.75 -15.12 26.84
CA GLY A 121 -13.28 -14.46 28.03
C GLY A 121 -14.03 -13.16 28.16
N SER A 122 -15.08 -13.16 28.97
CA SER A 122 -15.70 -11.95 29.50
C SER A 122 -14.61 -11.09 30.12
N VAL A 123 -14.17 -10.05 29.40
CA VAL A 123 -13.39 -8.97 30.01
C VAL A 123 -14.39 -7.96 30.55
N ASN A 124 -14.80 -8.20 31.79
CA ASN A 124 -15.41 -7.16 32.60
C ASN A 124 -14.43 -5.97 32.71
N GLY A 125 -14.87 -4.80 32.28
CA GLY A 125 -14.45 -3.51 32.84
C GLY A 125 -13.09 -2.96 32.40
N THR A 126 -13.10 -2.27 31.25
CA THR A 126 -12.68 -0.85 31.04
C THR A 126 -12.40 -0.69 29.54
N THR A 127 -13.41 -0.31 28.76
CA THR A 127 -13.28 -0.05 27.32
C THR A 127 -12.60 1.31 27.09
N SER A 128 -11.31 1.42 27.40
CA SER A 128 -10.50 2.47 26.79
C SER A 128 -10.21 2.05 25.35
N SER A 129 -10.60 2.88 24.38
CA SER A 129 -10.16 2.72 22.99
C SER A 129 -8.64 2.59 22.95
N PRO A 130 -8.08 1.63 22.16
CA PRO A 130 -6.64 1.53 22.02
C PRO A 130 -6.06 2.86 21.51
N ASN A 131 -4.88 3.23 22.01
CA ASN A 131 -4.19 4.46 21.63
C ASN A 131 -3.02 4.23 20.66
N ALA A 132 -2.64 2.97 20.42
CA ALA A 132 -1.52 2.58 19.56
C ALA A 132 -1.82 1.25 18.85
N PHE A 133 -1.14 1.01 17.73
CA PHE A 133 -1.18 -0.25 17.02
C PHE A 133 -0.43 -1.33 17.82
N THR A 134 -1.01 -2.53 17.95
CA THR A 134 -0.35 -3.67 18.60
C THR A 134 -0.53 -4.94 17.78
N ARG A 135 0.39 -5.90 17.97
CA ARG A 135 0.36 -7.20 17.30
C ARG A 135 -0.90 -8.02 17.58
N ASP A 136 -1.58 -7.70 18.68
CA ASP A 136 -2.74 -8.44 19.16
C ASP A 136 -4.09 -7.89 18.73
N LEU A 137 -4.11 -6.79 17.95
CA LEU A 137 -5.34 -6.29 17.37
C LEU A 137 -6.08 -7.41 16.60
N PRO A 138 -7.38 -7.60 16.86
CA PRO A 138 -8.22 -8.49 16.05
C PRO A 138 -8.18 -8.08 14.58
N PHE A 139 -8.18 -9.04 13.66
CA PHE A 139 -8.14 -8.72 12.22
C PHE A 139 -9.42 -8.02 11.74
N ASP A 140 -10.53 -8.27 12.42
CA ASP A 140 -11.83 -7.60 12.27
C ASP A 140 -11.98 -6.33 13.12
N SER A 141 -10.88 -5.83 13.69
CA SER A 141 -10.88 -4.58 14.45
C SER A 141 -11.37 -3.41 13.58
N PRO A 142 -12.28 -2.55 14.08
CA PRO A 142 -12.76 -1.38 13.34
C PRO A 142 -11.67 -0.30 13.14
N TYR A 143 -10.49 -0.50 13.75
CA TYR A 143 -9.31 0.34 13.53
C TYR A 143 -8.47 -0.09 12.35
N LEU A 144 -8.73 -1.26 11.74
CA LEU A 144 -7.93 -1.86 10.68
C LEU A 144 -8.70 -1.99 9.37
N SER A 145 -7.99 -1.85 8.25
CA SER A 145 -8.46 -2.26 6.93
C SER A 145 -7.29 -2.93 6.21
N ILE A 146 -7.39 -4.24 6.00
CA ILE A 146 -6.31 -5.06 5.43
C ILE A 146 -6.71 -5.41 4.00
N ILE A 147 -5.94 -4.91 3.02
CA ILE A 147 -6.31 -4.96 1.61
C ILE A 147 -5.14 -5.38 0.72
N ILE A 148 -5.42 -5.81 -0.50
CA ILE A 148 -4.39 -5.86 -1.54
C ILE A 148 -4.20 -4.46 -2.12
N ASN A 149 -2.94 -4.09 -2.35
CA ASN A 149 -2.59 -2.82 -2.97
C ASN A 149 -3.08 -2.83 -4.42
N ASP A 150 -4.07 -1.99 -4.73
CA ASP A 150 -4.61 -1.85 -6.09
C ASP A 150 -3.54 -1.41 -7.09
N TRP A 151 -2.49 -0.74 -6.62
CA TRP A 151 -1.39 -0.22 -7.43
C TRP A 151 -0.06 -0.78 -6.91
N PRO A 152 0.22 -2.07 -7.12
CA PRO A 152 1.38 -2.71 -6.51
C PRO A 152 2.69 -2.09 -7.00
N TYR A 153 3.74 -2.26 -6.20
CA TYR A 153 5.11 -2.06 -6.65
C TYR A 153 5.53 -3.16 -7.62
N SER A 154 6.71 -3.02 -8.21
CA SER A 154 7.27 -3.97 -9.15
C SER A 154 7.76 -5.23 -8.42
N VAL A 155 6.80 -6.08 -8.03
CA VAL A 155 7.02 -7.34 -7.30
C VAL A 155 6.74 -8.53 -8.23
N PRO A 156 7.43 -9.68 -8.06
CA PRO A 156 7.17 -10.90 -8.83
C PRO A 156 5.71 -11.37 -8.74
N PRO A 157 5.17 -12.06 -9.76
CA PRO A 157 3.78 -12.54 -9.76
C PRO A 157 3.40 -13.46 -8.59
N GLU A 158 4.37 -14.17 -8.00
CA GLU A 158 4.18 -15.01 -6.82
C GLU A 158 4.16 -14.23 -5.48
N VAL A 159 4.34 -12.91 -5.52
CA VAL A 159 4.37 -12.03 -4.35
C VAL A 159 3.11 -11.16 -4.32
N GLU A 160 2.31 -11.32 -3.27
CA GLU A 160 1.18 -10.43 -2.98
C GLU A 160 1.69 -9.16 -2.30
N HIS A 161 1.25 -7.99 -2.78
CA HIS A 161 1.52 -6.70 -2.13
C HIS A 161 0.27 -6.26 -1.38
N ALA A 162 0.22 -6.56 -0.08
CA ALA A 162 -0.86 -6.15 0.81
C ALA A 162 -0.54 -4.82 1.53
N LEU A 163 -1.59 -4.18 2.02
CA LEU A 163 -1.55 -2.99 2.87
C LEU A 163 -2.33 -3.26 4.16
N ILE A 164 -1.73 -2.91 5.29
CA ILE A 164 -2.40 -2.88 6.59
C ILE A 164 -2.64 -1.42 6.93
N TRP A 165 -3.85 -0.92 6.66
CA TRP A 165 -4.27 0.42 7.06
C TRP A 165 -4.74 0.43 8.51
N THR A 166 -4.35 1.46 9.25
CA THR A 166 -4.72 1.60 10.66
C THR A 166 -5.07 3.04 11.02
N ARG A 167 -6.07 3.20 11.89
CA ARG A 167 -6.40 4.48 12.56
C ARG A 167 -5.57 4.71 13.82
N LEU A 168 -4.78 3.72 14.22
CA LEU A 168 -3.91 3.76 15.38
C LEU A 168 -2.46 4.02 14.93
N PRO A 169 -1.71 4.86 15.65
CA PRO A 169 -0.32 5.13 15.31
C PRO A 169 0.55 3.88 15.49
N PHE A 170 1.51 3.66 14.57
CA PHE A 170 2.58 2.67 14.75
C PHE A 170 3.66 3.15 15.72
N LEU A 171 3.92 4.46 15.72
CA LEU A 171 4.91 5.13 16.55
C LEU A 171 4.25 6.24 17.34
N GLU A 172 4.70 6.44 18.59
CA GLU A 172 4.30 7.62 19.34
C GLU A 172 4.73 8.90 18.60
N GLN A 173 3.92 9.96 18.71
CA GLN A 173 4.13 11.23 18.00
C GLN A 173 5.45 11.96 18.35
N ARG A 174 6.24 11.43 19.28
CA ARG A 174 7.49 12.05 19.76
C ARG A 174 8.72 11.69 18.93
N ILE A 175 8.61 10.73 18.01
CA ILE A 175 9.75 10.25 17.22
C ILE A 175 9.57 10.68 15.77
N GLU A 176 10.50 11.52 15.30
CA GLU A 176 10.68 11.76 13.87
C GLU A 176 11.51 10.61 13.29
N ASP A 177 10.84 9.66 12.64
CA ASP A 177 11.53 8.55 11.99
C ASP A 177 11.71 8.81 10.49
N ASP A 178 12.94 9.18 10.13
CA ASP A 178 13.36 9.32 8.75
C ASP A 178 13.68 7.99 8.06
N ASP A 179 13.59 6.84 8.71
CA ASP A 179 14.00 5.58 8.08
C ASP A 179 12.82 4.69 7.74
N GLY A 180 11.74 4.84 8.49
CA GLY A 180 10.62 3.93 8.46
C GLY A 180 10.93 2.67 9.28
N LEU A 181 9.88 1.88 9.49
CA LEU A 181 9.98 0.57 10.10
C LEU A 181 10.04 -0.48 9.00
N TRP A 182 10.74 -1.57 9.23
CA TRP A 182 10.72 -2.71 8.31
C TRP A 182 11.13 -4.00 9.01
N GLY A 183 10.81 -5.12 8.38
CA GLY A 183 11.23 -6.42 8.87
C GLY A 183 10.89 -7.55 7.91
N LEU A 184 11.33 -8.75 8.30
CA LEU A 184 11.08 -9.99 7.59
C LEU A 184 10.43 -10.99 8.54
N THR A 185 9.55 -11.85 8.02
CA THR A 185 9.01 -12.99 8.77
C THR A 185 9.03 -14.25 7.91
N GLY A 186 9.22 -15.42 8.54
CA GLY A 186 9.24 -16.70 7.83
C GLY A 186 10.49 -16.96 6.97
N THR A 187 11.42 -16.02 6.91
CA THR A 187 12.72 -16.08 6.23
C THR A 187 13.78 -15.43 7.10
N ASP A 188 15.04 -15.83 6.90
CA ASP A 188 16.18 -15.12 7.46
C ASP A 188 16.43 -13.81 6.70
N ALA A 189 17.01 -12.84 7.41
CA ALA A 189 17.46 -11.60 6.81
C ALA A 189 18.71 -11.85 5.94
N PRO A 190 18.74 -11.32 4.70
CA PRO A 190 19.96 -11.33 3.90
C PRO A 190 21.11 -10.67 4.66
N ARG A 191 22.28 -11.29 4.60
CA ARG A 191 23.53 -10.78 5.18
C ARG A 191 24.53 -10.51 4.08
N ALA A 192 25.46 -9.61 4.36
CA ALA A 192 26.63 -9.42 3.49
C ALA A 192 27.45 -10.72 3.43
N ALA A 193 28.34 -10.82 2.43
CA ALA A 193 29.17 -12.02 2.22
C ALA A 193 30.07 -12.37 3.43
N ASP A 194 30.41 -11.38 4.27
CA ASP A 194 31.17 -11.55 5.51
C ASP A 194 30.29 -11.91 6.74
N GLY A 195 28.98 -12.08 6.54
CA GLY A 195 28.00 -12.34 7.60
C GLY A 195 27.50 -11.09 8.33
N GLY A 196 28.01 -9.91 7.96
CA GLY A 196 27.63 -8.61 8.51
C GLY A 196 26.33 -8.05 7.94
N ARG A 197 26.05 -6.78 8.27
CA ARG A 197 24.95 -6.00 7.68
C ARG A 197 25.24 -5.76 6.20
N LEU A 198 24.19 -5.74 5.37
CA LEU A 198 24.30 -5.39 3.96
C LEU A 198 25.02 -4.05 3.77
N GLN A 199 25.95 -4.05 2.83
CA GLN A 199 26.64 -2.88 2.31
C GLN A 199 25.99 -2.44 1.00
N LEU A 200 26.31 -1.23 0.54
CA LEU A 200 25.74 -0.71 -0.71
C LEU A 200 26.10 -1.60 -1.93
N SER A 201 27.27 -2.24 -1.91
CA SER A 201 27.69 -3.20 -2.94
C SER A 201 26.79 -4.43 -3.03
N ASP A 202 26.14 -4.83 -1.94
CA ASP A 202 25.20 -5.96 -1.94
C ASP A 202 23.90 -5.64 -2.68
N LEU A 203 23.71 -4.39 -3.10
CA LEU A 203 22.60 -3.92 -3.93
C LEU A 203 23.00 -3.63 -5.38
N ASP A 204 24.23 -3.94 -5.83
CA ASP A 204 24.72 -3.52 -7.15
C ASP A 204 23.80 -3.95 -8.31
N ASP A 205 23.30 -5.18 -8.29
CA ASP A 205 22.34 -5.68 -9.29
C ASP A 205 20.99 -4.96 -9.22
N CYS A 206 20.52 -4.62 -8.01
CA CYS A 206 19.33 -3.81 -7.80
C CYS A 206 19.53 -2.38 -8.33
N LEU A 207 20.72 -1.80 -8.12
CA LEU A 207 21.04 -0.45 -8.56
C LEU A 207 21.14 -0.34 -10.08
N GLU A 208 21.62 -1.37 -10.77
CA GLU A 208 21.58 -1.42 -12.24
C GLU A 208 20.15 -1.35 -12.77
N ILE A 209 19.22 -2.10 -12.16
CA ILE A 209 17.79 -2.05 -12.49
C ILE A 209 17.21 -0.66 -12.17
N LEU A 210 17.54 -0.10 -11.00
CA LEU A 210 17.03 1.17 -10.51
C LEU A 210 17.43 2.40 -11.36
N LYS A 211 18.41 2.26 -12.26
CA LYS A 211 18.74 3.29 -13.27
C LYS A 211 17.55 3.61 -14.18
N GLU A 212 16.65 2.65 -14.41
CA GLU A 212 15.41 2.89 -15.18
C GLU A 212 14.48 3.92 -14.51
N TRP A 213 14.61 4.12 -13.19
CA TRP A 213 13.89 5.15 -12.42
C TRP A 213 14.74 6.39 -12.16
N GLY A 214 15.92 6.48 -12.78
CA GLY A 214 16.86 7.58 -12.57
C GLY A 214 17.53 7.60 -11.20
N VAL A 215 17.48 6.49 -10.44
CA VAL A 215 18.17 6.38 -9.16
C VAL A 215 19.67 6.32 -9.41
N LYS A 216 20.40 7.20 -8.73
CA LYS A 216 21.86 7.25 -8.76
C LYS A 216 22.41 6.61 -7.48
N ARG A 217 23.56 5.95 -7.58
CA ARG A 217 24.21 5.30 -6.42
C ARG A 217 24.44 6.27 -5.28
N GLU A 218 24.81 7.51 -5.60
CA GLU A 218 25.14 8.55 -4.61
C GLU A 218 23.91 9.08 -3.88
N ALA A 219 22.70 8.82 -4.40
CA ALA A 219 21.44 9.18 -3.78
C ALA A 219 20.92 8.10 -2.81
N VAL A 220 21.52 6.90 -2.83
CA VAL A 220 21.16 5.82 -1.91
C VAL A 220 21.68 6.18 -0.52
N LYS A 221 20.85 5.91 0.50
CA LYS A 221 21.18 6.26 1.86
C LYS A 221 22.46 5.56 2.35
N ASP A 222 23.42 6.37 2.82
CA ASP A 222 24.67 5.89 3.41
C ASP A 222 24.51 5.65 4.92
N TRP A 223 24.43 4.37 5.30
CA TRP A 223 24.29 3.92 6.68
C TRP A 223 25.59 3.93 7.50
N SER A 224 26.74 4.27 6.89
CA SER A 224 27.98 4.46 7.64
C SER A 224 27.95 5.71 8.52
N ARG A 225 27.04 6.64 8.23
CA ARG A 225 26.84 7.85 9.03
C ARG A 225 26.12 7.51 10.34
N PRO A 226 26.61 8.00 11.50
CA PRO A 226 25.93 7.79 12.77
C PRO A 226 24.50 8.32 12.73
N SER A 227 23.56 7.54 13.25
CA SER A 227 22.21 8.05 13.50
C SER A 227 22.26 9.12 14.59
N SER A 228 21.43 10.15 14.46
CA SER A 228 21.22 11.14 15.52
C SER A 228 20.30 10.65 16.64
N ARG A 229 19.76 9.42 16.52
CA ARG A 229 18.81 8.84 17.47
C ARG A 229 19.43 8.59 18.84
N THR A 230 18.65 8.84 19.88
CA THR A 230 18.96 8.41 21.24
C THR A 230 18.71 6.90 21.41
N PRO A 231 19.30 6.26 22.43
CA PRO A 231 18.98 4.86 22.75
C PRO A 231 17.49 4.62 23.02
N GLU A 232 16.82 5.59 23.66
CA GLU A 232 15.38 5.52 23.97
C GLU A 232 14.53 5.57 22.69
N GLU A 233 14.88 6.44 21.75
CA GLU A 233 14.22 6.49 20.43
C GLU A 233 14.43 5.19 19.65
N GLN A 234 15.63 4.60 19.72
CA GLN A 234 15.91 3.32 19.08
C GLN A 234 15.08 2.19 19.70
N GLU A 235 14.98 2.12 21.02
CA GLU A 235 14.16 1.11 21.72
C GLU A 235 12.67 1.24 21.36
N MET A 236 12.16 2.46 21.25
CA MET A 236 10.78 2.70 20.81
C MET A 236 10.53 2.27 19.36
N LEU A 237 11.50 2.50 18.45
CA LEU A 237 11.43 2.02 17.07
C LEU A 237 11.48 0.49 16.99
N ASP A 238 12.36 -0.13 17.77
CA ASP A 238 12.47 -1.59 17.85
C ASP A 238 11.17 -2.19 18.36
N GLN A 239 10.58 -1.65 19.44
CA GLN A 239 9.29 -2.10 19.96
C GLN A 239 8.17 -1.97 18.92
N ALA A 240 8.08 -0.84 18.21
CA ALA A 240 7.08 -0.64 17.17
C ALA A 240 7.28 -1.62 16.00
N ALA A 241 8.53 -1.88 15.61
CA ALA A 241 8.86 -2.87 14.59
C ALA A 241 8.46 -4.28 15.04
N GLU A 242 8.63 -4.64 16.31
CA GLU A 242 8.15 -5.92 16.82
C GLU A 242 6.62 -6.02 16.83
N GLU A 243 5.89 -4.95 17.13
CA GLU A 243 4.42 -4.94 17.07
C GLU A 243 3.92 -5.16 15.64
N VAL A 244 4.49 -4.45 14.66
CA VAL A 244 4.13 -4.63 13.24
C VAL A 244 4.52 -6.02 12.76
N GLY A 245 5.75 -6.46 13.02
CA GLY A 245 6.24 -7.78 12.63
C GLY A 245 5.46 -8.93 13.27
N GLY A 246 5.07 -8.78 14.55
CA GLY A 246 4.21 -9.72 15.26
C GLY A 246 2.82 -9.84 14.63
N PHE A 247 2.21 -8.70 14.25
CA PHE A 247 0.94 -8.69 13.54
C PHE A 247 1.05 -9.39 12.18
N VAL A 248 2.07 -9.04 11.40
CA VAL A 248 2.34 -9.63 10.08
C VAL A 248 2.53 -11.15 10.20
N LYS A 249 3.30 -11.62 11.17
CA LYS A 249 3.52 -13.06 11.40
C LYS A 249 2.24 -13.82 11.79
N ARG A 250 1.30 -13.18 12.48
CA ARG A 250 -0.01 -13.77 12.78
C ARG A 250 -0.88 -13.91 11.53
N LEU A 251 -0.83 -12.92 10.64
CA LEU A 251 -1.63 -12.90 9.42
C LEU A 251 -1.05 -13.79 8.31
N TRP A 252 0.28 -13.86 8.22
CA TRP A 252 1.02 -14.76 7.32
C TRP A 252 1.96 -15.65 8.15
N PRO A 253 1.45 -16.81 8.63
CA PRO A 253 2.22 -17.74 9.44
C PRO A 253 3.52 -18.22 8.77
N ALA A 254 4.61 -18.18 9.54
CA ALA A 254 5.97 -18.46 9.07
C ALA A 254 6.20 -19.90 8.57
N ASP A 255 5.28 -20.83 8.82
CA ASP A 255 5.32 -22.20 8.32
C ASP A 255 4.96 -22.29 6.83
N GLY A 256 4.04 -21.45 6.36
CA GLY A 256 3.58 -21.42 4.97
C GLY A 256 4.03 -20.19 4.16
N TRP A 257 4.54 -19.17 4.84
CA TRP A 257 4.80 -17.86 4.22
C TRP A 257 6.19 -17.31 4.53
N GLU A 258 6.70 -16.54 3.59
CA GLU A 258 7.75 -15.55 3.79
C GLU A 258 7.16 -14.17 3.57
N THR A 259 7.48 -13.21 4.45
CA THR A 259 7.06 -11.82 4.24
C THR A 259 8.21 -10.85 4.42
N ALA A 260 8.10 -9.74 3.69
CA ALA A 260 8.90 -8.54 3.86
C ALA A 260 7.96 -7.36 3.99
N TRP A 261 8.02 -6.65 5.11
CA TRP A 261 7.07 -5.60 5.45
C TRP A 261 7.80 -4.30 5.79
N PHE A 262 7.12 -3.18 5.58
CA PHE A 262 7.66 -1.87 5.89
C PHE A 262 6.57 -0.80 6.10
N VAL A 263 6.88 0.18 6.94
CA VAL A 263 6.11 1.41 7.13
C VAL A 263 6.97 2.54 6.58
N ASN A 264 6.49 3.21 5.54
CA ASN A 264 7.25 4.32 4.95
C ASN A 264 7.44 5.46 5.96
N PRO A 265 8.63 6.08 6.02
CA PRO A 265 8.83 7.30 6.81
C PRO A 265 7.94 8.43 6.26
N PRO A 266 7.62 9.46 7.06
CA PRO A 266 6.67 10.51 6.67
C PRO A 266 6.93 11.13 5.30
N ARG A 267 8.19 11.38 4.92
CA ARG A 267 8.55 11.97 3.62
C ARG A 267 8.24 11.09 2.40
N LEU A 268 8.06 9.78 2.60
CA LEU A 268 7.78 8.80 1.54
C LEU A 268 6.32 8.34 1.51
N GLN A 269 5.50 8.78 2.47
CA GLN A 269 4.08 8.38 2.53
C GLN A 269 3.28 9.07 1.42
N SER A 270 2.52 8.27 0.66
CA SER A 270 1.66 8.80 -0.41
C SER A 270 0.38 9.45 0.09
N VAL A 271 -0.02 9.17 1.33
CA VAL A 271 -1.33 9.56 1.87
C VAL A 271 -1.29 10.18 3.29
N PRO A 272 -0.46 11.22 3.57
CA PRO A 272 -0.46 12.02 4.81
C PRO A 272 -0.71 11.25 6.10
N GLY A 273 -1.22 11.86 7.17
CA GLY A 273 -1.74 11.12 8.35
C GLY A 273 -2.90 10.13 8.13
N LEU A 274 -2.66 9.05 7.39
CA LEU A 274 -3.41 7.80 7.43
C LEU A 274 -2.38 6.67 7.40
N ALA A 275 -2.13 6.07 8.57
CA ALA A 275 -1.04 5.15 8.77
C ALA A 275 -1.28 3.82 8.02
N HIS A 276 -0.24 3.32 7.36
CA HIS A 276 -0.27 2.03 6.68
C HIS A 276 1.10 1.36 6.64
N ALA A 277 1.09 0.03 6.78
CA ALA A 277 2.23 -0.82 6.49
C ALA A 277 2.01 -1.50 5.14
N HIS A 278 3.09 -1.64 4.39
CA HIS A 278 3.16 -2.49 3.20
C HIS A 278 3.66 -3.87 3.61
N VAL A 279 3.11 -4.91 3.01
CA VAL A 279 3.56 -6.29 3.20
C VAL A 279 3.68 -6.97 1.85
N PHE A 280 4.88 -7.41 1.51
CA PHE A 280 5.11 -8.36 0.43
C PHE A 280 5.03 -9.75 1.03
N ALA A 281 4.06 -10.56 0.59
CA ALA A 281 3.84 -11.91 1.09
C ALA A 281 4.02 -12.91 -0.04
N ARG A 282 4.90 -13.88 0.17
CA ARG A 282 5.19 -14.98 -0.76
C ARG A 282 4.91 -16.30 -0.07
N ARG A 283 4.19 -17.19 -0.76
CA ARG A 283 3.96 -18.55 -0.27
C ARG A 283 5.20 -19.43 -0.51
N LYS A 284 5.52 -20.28 0.47
CA LYS A 284 6.61 -21.26 0.40
C LYS A 284 6.32 -22.43 -0.54
#